data_AF-A5FIR3-F1
#
_entry.id   AF-A5FIR3-F1
#
_cell.length_a   1.000
_cell.length_b   1.000
_cell.length_c   1.000
_cell.angle_alpha   90.00
_cell.angle_beta   90.00
_cell.angle_gamma   90.00
#
_symmetry.space_group_name_H-M   'P 1'
#
loop_
_entity.id
_entity.type
_entity.pdbx_description
1 polymer ?
#
loop_
_entity_poly.entity_id
_entity_poly.type
_entity_poly.pdbx_seq_one_letter_code
_entity_poly.pdbx_strand_id
1 'polypeptide(L)'
;MLDFYLIKDDQITPDSPTKLEFIGQLGSKTFKNLKTKGIIENHYEYNSDFRWKSEQIKQICQNNTAHKQQNDTDVKQLFKIIEIIDNTNSGIIAFGD
;
A
#
# COMPACT_ATOMS: atom_id res chain seq x y z
N MET A 1 12.44 1.44 -6.76
CA MET A 1 11.67 1.98 -5.59
C MET A 1 10.27 1.39 -5.66
N LEU A 2 9.48 1.40 -4.58
CA LEU A 2 8.10 0.89 -4.64
C LEU A 2 7.11 2.06 -4.58
N ASP A 3 6.54 2.38 -5.73
CA ASP A 3 5.67 3.54 -5.92
C ASP A 3 4.21 3.10 -5.92
N PHE A 4 3.36 3.87 -5.24
CA PHE A 4 1.97 3.55 -5.01
C PHE A 4 1.05 4.54 -5.72
N TYR A 5 0.00 4.00 -6.32
CA TYR A 5 -0.96 4.75 -7.12
C TYR A 5 -2.40 4.35 -6.83
N LEU A 6 -3.32 5.30 -6.95
CA LEU A 6 -4.75 5.04 -6.80
C LEU A 6 -5.30 4.27 -8.01
N ILE A 7 -6.12 3.25 -7.77
CA ILE A 7 -6.80 2.47 -8.82
C ILE A 7 -8.20 2.06 -8.36
N LYS A 8 -9.24 2.22 -9.18
CA LYS A 8 -10.60 1.76 -8.79
C LYS A 8 -10.66 0.23 -8.72
N ASP A 9 -11.44 -0.33 -7.81
CA ASP A 9 -11.54 -1.79 -7.62
C ASP A 9 -11.98 -2.56 -8.88
N ASP A 10 -12.77 -1.94 -9.75
CA ASP A 10 -13.29 -2.49 -11.01
C ASP A 10 -12.39 -2.22 -12.22
N GLN A 11 -11.39 -1.35 -12.08
CA GLN A 11 -10.47 -1.01 -13.17
C GLN A 11 -9.53 -2.18 -13.47
N ILE A 12 -9.31 -2.45 -14.76
CA ILE A 12 -8.28 -3.39 -15.24
C ILE A 12 -6.90 -2.88 -14.80
N THR A 13 -6.06 -3.77 -14.29
CA THR A 13 -4.68 -3.47 -13.92
C THR A 13 -3.92 -3.00 -15.16
N PRO A 14 -3.40 -1.75 -15.18
CA PRO A 14 -2.61 -1.27 -16.30
C PRO A 14 -1.18 -1.84 -16.22
N ASP A 15 -0.53 -1.97 -17.38
CA ASP A 15 0.88 -2.36 -17.47
C ASP A 15 1.85 -1.22 -17.10
N SER A 16 1.34 0.00 -16.90
CA SER A 16 2.16 1.15 -16.49
C SER A 16 1.37 2.17 -15.64
N PRO A 17 2.06 2.94 -14.77
CA PRO A 17 1.41 3.92 -13.90
C PRO A 17 1.07 5.25 -14.58
N THR A 18 1.33 5.43 -15.88
CA THR A 18 1.33 6.74 -16.57
C THR A 18 0.00 7.52 -16.45
N LYS A 19 -1.12 6.84 -16.21
CA LYS A 19 -2.46 7.45 -16.07
C LYS A 19 -3.04 7.35 -14.66
N LEU A 20 -2.26 6.89 -13.70
CA LEU A 20 -2.70 6.72 -12.33
C LEU A 20 -2.23 7.88 -11.46
N GLU A 21 -3.01 8.18 -10.43
CA GLU A 21 -2.68 9.21 -9.46
C GLU A 21 -1.64 8.65 -8.48
N PHE A 22 -0.45 9.25 -8.44
CA PHE A 22 0.59 8.89 -7.48
C PHE A 22 0.20 9.33 -6.06
N ILE A 23 0.27 8.41 -5.11
CA ILE A 23 -0.15 8.63 -3.72
C ILE A 23 0.97 8.40 -2.70
N GLY A 24 2.15 7.95 -3.14
CA GLY A 24 3.36 7.89 -2.31
C GLY A 24 4.26 6.71 -2.65
N GLN A 25 5.29 6.52 -1.82
CA GLN A 25 6.33 5.51 -2.08
C GLN A 25 6.86 4.88 -0.78
N LEU A 26 7.37 3.65 -0.89
CA LEU A 26 8.10 2.95 0.16
C LEU A 26 9.52 2.58 -0.28
N GLY A 27 10.47 2.79 0.62
CA GLY A 27 11.83 2.26 0.47
C GLY A 27 11.90 0.78 0.82
N SER A 28 12.90 0.08 0.29
CA SER A 28 13.12 -1.36 0.52
C SER A 28 13.24 -1.71 2.00
N LYS A 29 13.91 -0.86 2.78
CA LYS A 29 14.02 -1.00 4.24
C LYS A 29 12.66 -0.94 4.92
N THR A 30 11.85 0.09 4.60
CA THR A 30 10.50 0.26 5.14
C THR A 30 9.62 -0.92 4.79
N PHE A 31 9.64 -1.36 3.52
CA PHE A 31 8.88 -2.51 3.04
C PHE A 31 9.25 -3.80 3.80
N LYS A 32 10.55 -4.09 3.96
CA LYS A 32 11.02 -5.26 4.71
C LYS A 32 10.60 -5.22 6.18
N ASN A 33 10.64 -4.05 6.80
CA ASN A 33 10.19 -3.87 8.17
C ASN A 33 8.68 -4.13 8.29
N LEU A 34 7.87 -3.64 7.34
CA LEU A 34 6.43 -3.88 7.30
C LEU A 34 6.08 -5.37 7.10
N LYS A 35 6.85 -6.11 6.28
CA LYS A 35 6.73 -7.58 6.18
C LYS A 35 7.04 -8.27 7.50
N THR A 36 8.14 -7.89 8.16
CA THR A 36 8.54 -8.45 9.46
C THR A 36 7.49 -8.21 10.55
N LYS A 37 6.78 -7.08 10.48
CA LYS A 37 5.67 -6.73 11.38
C LYS A 37 4.35 -7.41 11.02
N GLY A 38 4.29 -8.17 9.92
CA GLY A 38 3.07 -8.83 9.46
C GLY A 38 2.01 -7.88 8.87
N ILE A 39 2.39 -6.64 8.54
CA ILE A 39 1.48 -5.63 7.98
C ILE A 39 1.34 -5.80 6.47
N ILE A 40 2.46 -6.13 5.80
CA ILE A 40 2.49 -6.54 4.39
C ILE A 40 2.66 -8.05 4.36
N GLU A 41 1.82 -8.75 3.61
CA GLU A 41 1.86 -10.19 3.49
C GLU A 41 3.18 -10.68 2.84
N ASN A 42 3.62 -11.87 3.26
CA ASN A 42 4.92 -12.40 2.85
C ASN A 42 5.06 -12.69 1.34
N HIS A 43 3.94 -12.84 0.62
CA HIS A 43 3.94 -13.13 -0.81
C HIS A 43 4.16 -11.89 -1.69
N TYR A 44 4.07 -10.68 -1.13
CA TYR A 44 4.38 -9.45 -1.86
C TYR A 44 5.88 -9.22 -1.91
N GLU A 45 6.40 -8.90 -3.09
CA GLU A 45 7.82 -8.68 -3.33
C GLU A 45 8.08 -7.21 -3.65
N TYR A 46 9.25 -6.70 -3.22
CA TYR A 46 9.57 -5.27 -3.32
C TYR A 46 9.77 -4.80 -4.78
N ASN A 47 10.26 -5.68 -5.64
CA ASN A 47 10.54 -5.39 -7.05
C ASN A 47 9.45 -5.99 -7.95
N SER A 48 8.21 -6.06 -7.48
CA SER A 48 7.12 -6.66 -8.22
C SER A 48 5.87 -5.85 -8.04
N ASP A 49 5.11 -5.75 -9.12
CA ASP A 49 3.86 -5.03 -9.11
C ASP A 49 2.83 -5.83 -8.32
N PHE A 50 2.05 -5.14 -7.49
CA PHE A 50 0.97 -5.76 -6.76
C PHE A 50 -0.15 -4.78 -6.47
N ARG A 51 -1.32 -5.32 -6.17
CA ARG A 51 -2.53 -4.52 -5.95
C ARG A 51 -3.22 -4.93 -4.68
N TRP A 52 -3.64 -3.94 -3.90
CA TRP A 52 -4.62 -4.09 -2.85
C TRP A 52 -5.93 -3.46 -3.27
N LYS A 53 -7.01 -4.22 -3.21
CA LYS A 53 -8.37 -3.69 -3.33
C LYS A 53 -8.77 -2.91 -2.09
N SER A 54 -9.81 -2.08 -2.19
CA SER A 54 -10.33 -1.30 -1.06
C SER A 54 -10.65 -2.18 0.16
N GLU A 55 -11.15 -3.41 -0.05
CA GLU A 55 -11.41 -4.36 1.02
C GLU A 55 -10.14 -4.82 1.75
N GLN A 56 -9.07 -5.13 1.01
CA GLN A 56 -7.78 -5.53 1.60
C GLN A 56 -7.18 -4.36 2.40
N ILE A 57 -7.29 -3.14 1.90
CA ILE A 57 -6.85 -1.93 2.60
C ILE A 57 -7.62 -1.73 3.90
N LYS A 58 -8.94 -1.95 3.90
CA LYS A 58 -9.77 -1.91 5.11
C LYS A 58 -9.32 -2.95 6.13
N GLN A 59 -9.01 -4.17 5.68
CA GLN A 59 -8.47 -5.23 6.55
C GLN A 59 -7.11 -4.85 7.14
N ILE A 60 -6.19 -4.29 6.34
CA ILE A 60 -4.89 -3.79 6.81
C ILE A 60 -5.11 -2.71 7.89
N CYS A 61 -6.02 -1.76 7.66
CA CYS A 61 -6.35 -0.73 8.63
C CYS A 61 -6.89 -1.29 9.95
N GLN A 62 -7.86 -2.22 9.88
CA GLN A 62 -8.52 -2.80 11.05
C GLN A 62 -7.57 -3.68 11.87
N ASN A 63 -6.79 -4.52 11.21
CA ASN A 63 -5.87 -5.46 11.88
C ASN A 63 -4.70 -4.74 12.56
N ASN A 64 -4.34 -3.54 12.09
CA ASN A 64 -3.16 -2.81 12.54
C ASN A 64 -3.49 -1.53 13.32
N THR A 65 -4.69 -1.44 13.88
CA THR A 65 -5.13 -0.29 14.69
C THR A 65 -4.20 -0.02 15.88
N ALA A 66 -3.67 -1.07 16.51
CA ALA A 66 -2.69 -0.96 17.60
C ALA A 66 -1.34 -0.40 17.11
N HIS A 67 -0.90 -0.78 15.91
CA HIS A 67 0.33 -0.26 15.31
C HIS A 67 0.20 1.20 14.87
N LYS A 68 -1.00 1.66 14.47
CA LYS A 68 -1.27 3.10 14.23
C LYS A 68 -1.01 3.96 15.48
N GLN A 69 -1.29 3.43 16.67
CA GLN A 69 -1.13 4.14 17.94
C GLN A 69 0.33 4.17 18.42
N GLN A 70 1.17 3.29 17.89
CA GLN A 70 2.61 3.29 18.18
C GLN A 70 3.34 4.31 17.29
N ASN A 71 4.40 4.92 17.83
CA ASN A 71 5.25 5.87 17.11
C ASN A 71 6.19 5.19 16.08
N ASP A 72 5.72 4.12 15.43
CA ASP A 72 6.48 3.40 14.42
C ASP A 72 6.48 4.17 13.08
N THR A 73 7.67 4.62 12.67
CA THR A 73 7.83 5.47 11.49
C THR A 73 7.50 4.75 10.20
N ASP A 74 7.79 3.44 10.11
CA ASP A 74 7.52 2.65 8.90
C ASP A 74 6.01 2.47 8.71
N VAL A 75 5.32 2.17 9.81
CA VAL A 75 3.87 2.01 9.84
C VAL A 75 3.19 3.32 9.47
N LYS A 76 3.63 4.45 10.04
CA LYS A 76 3.13 5.77 9.69
C LYS A 76 3.31 6.11 8.22
N GLN A 77 4.42 5.70 7.61
CA GLN A 77 4.66 5.95 6.19
C GLN A 77 3.64 5.22 5.32
N LEU A 78 3.38 3.93 5.58
CA LEU A 78 2.33 3.17 4.88
C LEU A 78 0.95 3.79 5.11
N PHE A 79 0.62 4.15 6.34
CA PHE A 79 -0.71 4.69 6.64
C PHE A 79 -0.97 6.06 6.04
N LYS A 80 0.05 6.90 5.85
CA LYS A 80 -0.11 8.14 5.08
C LYS A 80 -0.51 7.88 3.63
N ILE A 81 -0.01 6.82 3.02
CA ILE A 81 -0.39 6.40 1.65
C ILE A 81 -1.84 5.91 1.65
N ILE A 82 -2.19 5.08 2.63
CA ILE A 82 -3.54 4.50 2.74
C ILE A 82 -4.60 5.56 3.10
N GLU A 83 -4.27 6.58 3.90
CA GLU A 83 -5.21 7.62 4.32
C GLU A 83 -5.71 8.51 3.18
N ILE A 84 -5.03 8.51 2.02
CA ILE A 84 -5.49 9.20 0.81
C ILE A 84 -6.76 8.54 0.24
N ILE A 85 -7.03 7.30 0.63
CA ILE A 85 -8.13 6.47 0.12
C ILE A 85 -9.35 6.68 1.01
N ASP A 86 -9.86 7.91 0.97
CA ASP A 86 -10.98 8.32 1.81
C ASP A 86 -12.31 7.91 1.16
N ASN A 87 -12.99 6.89 1.73
CA ASN A 87 -14.33 6.40 1.36
C ASN A 87 -14.61 6.13 -0.13
N THR A 88 -13.58 6.11 -0.97
CA THR A 88 -13.67 5.74 -2.36
C THR A 88 -13.59 4.22 -2.48
N ASN A 89 -14.36 3.63 -3.41
CA ASN A 89 -14.21 2.21 -3.78
C ASN A 89 -12.94 2.02 -4.64
N SER A 90 -11.82 2.52 -4.13
CA SER A 90 -10.52 2.53 -4.76
C SER A 90 -9.55 1.70 -3.94
N GLY A 91 -8.76 0.91 -4.66
CA GLY A 91 -7.58 0.24 -4.16
C GLY A 91 -6.30 1.04 -4.42
N ILE A 92 -5.18 0.38 -4.14
CA ILE A 92 -3.83 0.84 -4.46
C ILE A 92 -3.18 -0.19 -5.37
N ILE A 93 -2.45 0.27 -6.35
CA ILE A 93 -1.46 -0.54 -7.06
C ILE A 93 -0.06 -0.02 -6.76
N ALA A 94 0.85 -0.93 -6.47
CA ALA A 94 2.26 -0.69 -6.29
C ALA A 94 2.99 -1.12 -7.57
N PHE A 95 3.91 -0.28 -8.03
CA PHE A 95 4.84 -0.59 -9.11
C PHE A 95 6.26 -0.67 -8.55
N GLY A 96 6.90 -1.81 -8.76
CA GLY A 96 8.25 -2.08 -8.30
C GLY A 96 9.27 -1.84 -9.40
N ASP A 97 10.23 -0.94 -9.14
CA ASP A 97 11.43 -0.73 -9.97
C ASP A 97 12.67 -1.32 -9.29
#